data_AF-A0A0C2DM43-F1
#
_entry.id   AF-A0A0C2DM43-F1
#
_cell.length_a   1.000
_cell.length_b   1.000
_cell.length_c   1.000
_cell.angle_alpha   90.00
_cell.angle_beta   90.00
_cell.angle_gamma   90.00
#
_symmetry.space_group_name_H-M   'P 1'
#
loop_
_entity.id
_entity.type
_entity.pdbx_description
1 polymer ?
#
loop_
_entity_poly.entity_id
_entity_poly.type
_entity_poly.pdbx_seq_one_letter_code
_entity_poly.pdbx_strand_id
1 'polypeptide(L)' 'MKTEGWDVENGVPSEGPYIRPHGIISLTAPKLCVRDWTGPHFVGGRFVPRQLAKEHNLLLPNYPKADQVVKLE' A
#
# COMPACT_ATOMS: atom_id res chain seq x y z
N MET A 1 -27.00 -2.54 -2.80
CA MET A 1 -26.15 -2.59 -1.59
C MET A 1 -24.90 -1.79 -1.91
N LYS A 2 -24.67 -0.64 -1.25
CA LYS A 2 -23.47 0.18 -1.48
C LYS A 2 -22.38 -0.37 -0.57
N THR A 3 -21.30 -0.89 -1.14
CA THR A 3 -20.13 -1.32 -0.36
C THR A 3 -19.24 -0.11 -0.15
N GLU A 4 -18.84 0.14 1.09
CA GLU A 4 -17.96 1.25 1.41
C GLU A 4 -16.50 0.86 1.17
N GLY A 5 -15.74 1.81 0.61
CA GLY A 5 -14.29 1.69 0.50
C GLY A 5 -13.63 1.99 1.85
N TRP A 6 -12.32 1.74 1.94
CA TRP A 6 -11.55 2.15 3.11
C TRP A 6 -11.24 3.65 3.01
N ASP A 7 -11.34 4.33 4.14
CA ASP A 7 -10.80 5.67 4.28
C ASP A 7 -9.28 5.60 4.14
N VAL A 8 -8.67 6.53 3.39
CA VAL A 8 -7.24 6.49 3.03
C VAL A 8 -6.34 6.62 4.26
N GLU A 9 -6.83 7.25 5.32
CA GLU A 9 -6.06 7.51 6.54
C GLU A 9 -6.48 6.60 7.69
N ASN A 10 -7.79 6.46 7.89
CA ASN A 10 -8.39 5.76 9.02
C ASN A 10 -8.67 4.27 8.73
N GLY A 11 -8.55 3.84 7.48
CA GLY A 11 -8.67 2.44 7.10
C GLY A 11 -10.10 1.95 6.99
N VAL A 12 -10.35 0.76 7.54
CA VAL A 12 -11.61 0.04 7.39
C VAL A 12 -12.76 0.79 8.07
N PRO A 13 -13.93 0.94 7.42
CA PRO A 13 -15.12 1.51 8.05
C PRO A 13 -15.51 0.77 9.34
N SER A 14 -16.00 1.51 10.34
CA SER A 14 -16.45 0.93 11.60
C SER A 14 -17.78 0.16 11.48
N GLU A 15 -18.57 0.50 10.47
CA GLU A 15 -19.91 -0.06 10.26
C GLU A 15 -20.17 -0.34 8.78
N GLY A 16 -21.18 -1.17 8.52
CA GLY A 16 -21.62 -1.47 7.16
C GLY A 16 -20.74 -2.48 6.40
N PRO A 17 -21.19 -2.90 5.21
CA PRO A 17 -20.42 -3.81 4.36
C PRO A 17 -19.25 -3.06 3.71
N TYR A 18 -18.05 -3.62 3.84
CA TYR A 18 -16.84 -3.13 3.17
C TYR A 18 -16.11 -4.24 2.41
N ILE A 19 -15.24 -3.84 1.49
CA ILE A 19 -14.39 -4.79 0.76
C ILE A 19 -13.25 -5.24 1.66
N ARG A 20 -13.08 -6.56 1.79
CA ARG A 20 -11.88 -7.16 2.38
C ARG A 20 -11.12 -7.90 1.28
N PRO A 21 -10.05 -7.31 0.71
CA PRO A 21 -9.31 -7.96 -0.36
C PRO A 21 -8.56 -9.19 0.17
N HIS A 22 -8.14 -10.09 -0.72
CA HIS A 22 -7.23 -11.18 -0.33
C HIS A 22 -5.79 -10.67 -0.16
N GLY A 23 -5.42 -9.58 -0.83
CA GLY A 23 -4.10 -8.97 -0.75
C GLY A 23 -4.14 -7.51 -1.19
N ILE A 24 -3.13 -6.74 -0.78
CA ILE A 24 -3.01 -5.31 -1.06
C ILE A 24 -1.76 -5.07 -1.91
N ILE A 25 -1.87 -4.20 -2.92
CA ILE A 25 -0.74 -3.67 -3.67
C ILE A 25 -0.72 -2.15 -3.48
N SER A 26 0.19 -1.64 -2.67
CA SER A 26 0.41 -0.20 -2.53
C SER A 26 1.23 0.32 -3.71
N LEU A 27 0.87 1.48 -4.26
CA LEU A 27 1.63 2.14 -5.31
C LEU A 27 2.52 3.23 -4.72
N THR A 28 3.79 3.26 -5.11
CA THR A 28 4.84 4.18 -4.63
C THR A 28 5.24 3.91 -3.18
N ALA A 29 4.30 4.05 -2.25
CA ALA A 29 4.45 3.78 -0.83
C ALA A 29 3.09 3.36 -0.23
N PRO A 30 3.08 2.54 0.84
CA PRO A 30 1.88 2.26 1.62
C PRO A 30 1.20 3.53 2.14
N LYS A 31 -0.14 3.52 2.16
CA LYS A 31 -0.97 4.58 2.77
C LYS A 31 -1.33 4.14 4.19
N LEU A 32 -1.83 5.07 5.00
CA LEU A 32 -2.16 4.78 6.40
C LEU A 32 -3.34 3.79 6.56
N CYS A 33 -4.24 3.73 5.57
CA CYS A 33 -5.37 2.78 5.56
C CYS A 33 -4.98 1.30 5.69
N VAL A 34 -3.72 0.96 5.46
CA VAL A 34 -3.21 -0.42 5.54
C VAL A 34 -2.28 -0.65 6.72
N ARG A 35 -2.20 0.30 7.67
CA ARG A 35 -1.35 0.19 8.85
C ARG A 35 -1.64 -1.07 9.67
N ASP A 36 -2.92 -1.45 9.77
CA ASP A 36 -3.37 -2.59 10.57
C ASP A 36 -3.61 -3.84 9.68
N TRP A 37 -3.14 -3.82 8.42
CA TRP A 37 -3.26 -4.94 7.50
C TRP A 37 -2.29 -6.06 7.85
N THR A 38 -2.78 -7.30 7.88
CA THR A 38 -2.01 -8.50 8.25
C THR A 38 -2.00 -9.58 7.17
N GLY A 39 -2.64 -9.32 6.03
CA GLY A 39 -2.64 -10.24 4.90
C GLY A 39 -1.47 -10.00 3.93
N PRO A 40 -1.45 -10.71 2.78
CA PRO A 40 -0.50 -10.44 1.71
C PRO A 40 -0.44 -8.96 1.34
N HIS A 41 0.73 -8.34 1.45
CA HIS A 41 0.95 -6.95 1.10
C HIS A 41 2.15 -6.84 0.18
N PHE A 42 1.99 -6.09 -0.89
CA PHE A 42 3.02 -5.79 -1.86
C PHE A 42 3.09 -4.29 -2.08
N VAL A 43 4.24 -3.81 -2.53
CA VAL A 43 4.40 -2.46 -3.06
C VAL A 43 4.92 -2.53 -4.48
N GLY A 44 4.32 -1.73 -5.35
CA GLY A 44 4.77 -1.50 -6.71
C GLY A 44 4.99 -0.01 -6.98
N GLY A 45 5.23 0.34 -8.23
CA GLY A 45 5.50 1.72 -8.62
C GLY A 45 6.99 2.06 -8.53
N ARG A 46 7.82 1.24 -9.19
CA ARG A 46 9.28 1.41 -9.29
C ARG A 46 9.65 2.51 -10.29
N PHE A 47 9.17 3.72 -10.05
CA PHE A 47 9.45 4.90 -10.87
C PHE A 47 9.84 6.12 -10.04
N VAL A 48 9.93 5.99 -8.71
CA VAL A 48 10.28 7.08 -7.80
C VAL A 48 11.78 7.39 -7.89
N PRO A 49 12.18 8.62 -8.29
CA PRO A 49 13.58 9.01 -8.27
C PRO A 49 14.17 9.01 -6.87
N ARG A 50 15.46 8.64 -6.72
CA ARG A 50 16.15 8.60 -5.42
C ARG A 50 16.13 9.94 -4.67
N GLN A 51 16.15 11.05 -5.39
CA GLN A 51 16.07 12.38 -4.80
C GLN A 51 14.71 12.61 -4.14
N LEU A 52 13.62 12.34 -4.87
CA LEU A 52 12.26 12.48 -4.35
C LEU A 52 12.02 11.57 -3.15
N ALA A 53 12.56 10.35 -3.16
CA ALA A 53 12.47 9.44 -2.02
C ALA A 53 13.15 10.03 -0.77
N LYS A 54 14.31 10.68 -0.92
CA LYS A 54 15.00 11.34 0.21
C LYS A 54 14.24 12.56 0.71
N GLU A 55 13.76 13.42 -0.20
CA GLU A 55 13.02 14.64 0.13
C GLU A 55 11.74 14.35 0.94
N HIS A 56 11.07 13.23 0.65
CA HIS A 56 9.85 12.80 1.34
C HIS A 56 10.07 11.72 2.39
N ASN A 57 11.31 11.41 2.76
CA ASN A 57 11.67 10.35 3.73
C ASN A 57 11.02 8.99 3.42
N LEU A 58 10.89 8.65 2.14
CA LEU A 58 10.31 7.40 1.70
C LEU A 58 11.32 6.26 1.84
N LEU A 59 10.96 5.26 2.66
CA LEU A 59 11.69 4.00 2.79
C LEU A 59 11.17 3.03 1.72
N LEU A 60 11.75 3.11 0.52
CA LEU A 60 11.40 2.21 -0.59
C LEU A 60 12.17 0.89 -0.47
N PRO A 61 11.54 -0.27 -0.72
CA PRO A 61 12.26 -1.53 -0.70
C PRO A 61 13.18 -1.67 -1.91
N ASN A 62 14.11 -2.60 -1.81
CA ASN A 62 14.89 -3.02 -2.98
C ASN A 62 14.00 -3.84 -3.92
N TYR A 63 13.93 -3.43 -5.19
CA TYR A 63 13.25 -4.18 -6.25
C TYR A 63 14.26 -5.12 -6.94
N PRO A 64 14.15 -6.45 -6.79
CA PRO A 64 15.07 -7.38 -7.41
C PRO A 64 15.06 -7.27 -8.94
N LYS A 65 16.24 -7.28 -9.57
CA LYS A 65 16.40 -7.28 -11.04
C LYS A 65 15.50 -6.23 -11.72
N ALA A 66 14.53 -6.68 -12.53
CA ALA A 66 13.58 -5.86 -13.26
C ALA A 66 12.16 -5.89 -12.66
N ASP A 67 11.98 -6.49 -11.48
CA ASP A 67 10.68 -6.62 -10.84
C ASP A 67 10.04 -5.24 -10.62
N GLN A 68 8.73 -5.18 -10.82
CA GLN A 68 7.92 -3.96 -10.68
C GLN A 68 7.14 -3.93 -9.37
N VAL A 69 7.16 -5.04 -8.61
CA VAL A 69 6.42 -5.24 -7.36
C VAL A 69 7.29 -6.05 -6.41
N VAL A 70 7.27 -5.72 -5.11
CA VAL A 70 7.96 -6.44 -4.04
C VAL A 70 6.95 -6.76 -2.94
N LYS A 71 7.05 -7.96 -2.34
CA LYS A 71 6.26 -8.32 -1.16
C LYS A 71 6.79 -7.57 0.06
N LEU A 72 5.91 -6.97 0.84
CA LEU A 72 6.22 -6.38 2.14
C LEU A 72 6.05 -7.45 3.22
N GLU A 73 6.99 -7.52 4.15
CA GLU A 73 6.95 -8.37 5.35
C GLU A 73 6.42 -7.59 6.54
#